data_AF-A0A2G2W041-F1
#
_entry.id   AF-A0A2G2W041-F1
#
_cell.length_a   1.000
_cell.length_b   1.000
_cell.length_c   1.000
_cell.angle_alpha   90.00
_cell.angle_beta   90.00
_cell.angle_gamma   90.00
#
_symmetry.space_group_name_H-M   'P 1'
#
loop_
_entity.id
_entity.type
_entity.pdbx_description
1 polymer ?
#
loop_
_entity_poly.entity_id
_entity_poly.type
_entity_poly.pdbx_seq_one_letter_code
_entity_poly.pdbx_strand_id
1 'polypeptide(L)'
;MSGFLDQKVRTDWSTIEAYWDKMANPFDVQYVEEISQQTIGRLDCVPFVAAYAEYLSDGLQVPNNGLDVGLFHKRYAALLWKYGEVKAQKPYATDVKDPRRPKPNSVAPDEEQLFHID
;
A
#
# COMPACT_ATOMS: atom_id res chain seq x y z
N MET A 1 -16.37 -8.66 12.35
CA MET A 1 -15.39 -7.81 13.06
C MET A 1 -14.07 -8.55 13.05
N SER A 2 -13.10 -8.13 12.22
CA SER A 2 -11.79 -8.79 12.15
C SER A 2 -10.87 -8.23 13.23
N GLY A 3 -10.43 -9.08 14.17
CA GLY A 3 -9.48 -8.73 15.24
C GLY A 3 -8.04 -8.49 14.77
N PHE A 4 -7.83 -8.25 13.47
CA PHE A 4 -6.51 -8.06 12.88
C PHE A 4 -5.87 -6.71 13.26
N LEU A 5 -6.69 -5.72 13.64
CA LEU A 5 -6.22 -4.36 13.94
C LEU A 5 -6.06 -4.07 15.44
N ASP A 6 -6.38 -5.03 16.31
CA ASP A 6 -6.41 -4.79 17.76
C ASP A 6 -5.02 -4.83 18.40
N GLN A 7 -4.04 -5.44 17.71
CA GLN A 7 -2.67 -5.54 18.20
C GLN A 7 -1.83 -4.38 17.67
N LYS A 8 -1.93 -3.22 18.33
CA LYS A 8 -1.05 -2.07 18.10
C LYS A 8 0.28 -2.26 18.84
N VAL A 9 0.98 -3.38 18.59
CA VAL A 9 2.36 -3.55 19.07
C VAL A 9 3.21 -2.59 18.26
N ARG A 10 3.69 -1.54 18.94
CA ARG A 10 4.61 -0.58 18.34
C ARG A 10 5.93 -1.31 18.10
N THR A 11 6.14 -1.78 16.87
CA THR A 11 7.40 -2.42 16.48
C THR A 11 8.52 -1.40 16.65
N ASP A 12 9.43 -1.68 17.59
CA ASP A 12 10.64 -0.88 17.77
C ASP A 12 11.65 -1.28 16.69
N TRP A 13 11.59 -0.58 15.56
CA TRP A 13 12.49 -0.79 14.43
C TRP A 13 13.98 -0.65 14.79
N SER A 14 14.33 -0.07 15.95
CA SER A 14 15.72 0.04 16.42
C SER A 14 16.32 -1.29 16.88
N THR A 15 15.51 -2.29 17.19
CA THR A 15 15.97 -3.61 17.63
C THR A 15 16.23 -4.60 16.47
N ILE A 16 15.96 -4.20 15.22
CA ILE A 16 16.09 -5.09 14.06
C ILE A 16 17.44 -4.87 13.37
N GLU A 17 18.41 -5.75 13.65
CA GLU A 17 19.79 -5.68 13.12
C GLU A 17 19.85 -5.54 11.59
N ALA A 18 18.92 -6.17 10.86
CA ALA A 18 18.83 -6.10 9.40
C ALA A 18 18.54 -4.68 8.84
N TYR A 19 18.10 -3.75 9.69
CA TYR A 19 17.81 -2.36 9.33
C TYR A 19 18.82 -1.35 9.86
N TRP A 20 19.85 -1.79 10.60
CA TRP A 20 20.83 -0.89 11.23
C TRP A 20 21.59 -0.04 10.19
N ASP A 21 22.07 -0.68 9.12
CA ASP A 21 22.75 0.00 8.01
C ASP A 21 21.82 0.95 7.22
N LYS A 22 20.50 0.67 7.23
CA LYS A 22 19.50 1.51 6.57
C LYS A 22 19.14 2.78 7.36
N MET A 23 19.45 2.83 8.67
CA MET A 23 19.30 4.05 9.47
C MET A 23 20.38 5.09 9.19
N ALA A 24 21.47 4.72 8.51
CA ALA A 24 22.55 5.64 8.13
C ALA A 24 22.16 6.61 7.00
N ASN A 25 21.03 6.38 6.33
CA ASN A 25 20.48 7.26 5.31
C ASN A 25 19.08 7.75 5.74
N PRO A 26 18.98 8.64 6.74
CA PRO A 26 17.70 9.16 7.19
C PRO A 26 17.16 10.10 6.13
N PHE A 27 16.13 9.66 5.40
CA PHE A 27 15.27 10.60 4.68
C PHE A 27 14.40 11.31 5.71
N ASP A 28 14.12 12.59 5.48
CA ASP A 28 13.22 13.35 6.33
C ASP A 28 11.81 12.77 6.25
N VAL A 29 11.33 12.19 7.36
CA VAL A 29 9.96 11.67 7.48
C VAL A 29 9.09 12.75 8.10
N GLN A 30 8.13 13.26 7.33
CA GLN A 30 7.14 14.21 7.83
C GLN A 30 5.84 13.49 8.19
N TYR A 31 5.43 13.61 9.45
CA TYR A 31 4.10 13.20 9.88
C TYR A 31 3.13 14.36 9.65
N VAL A 32 2.04 14.06 8.95
CA VAL A 32 0.96 15.02 8.72
C VAL A 32 -0.23 14.58 9.55
N GLU A 33 -0.60 15.40 10.54
CA GLU A 33 -1.77 15.18 11.38
C GLU A 33 -3.03 15.77 10.73
N GLU A 34 -4.20 15.42 11.28
CA GLU A 34 -5.49 15.98 10.88
C GLU A 34 -5.94 15.68 9.44
N ILE A 35 -5.27 14.73 8.79
CA ILE A 35 -5.69 14.20 7.51
C ILE A 35 -7.04 13.48 7.68
N SER A 36 -8.01 13.85 6.84
CA SER A 36 -9.27 13.11 6.76
C SER A 36 -8.98 11.64 6.47
N GLN A 37 -9.67 10.72 7.15
CA GLN A 37 -9.49 9.28 6.92
C GLN A 37 -10.70 8.73 6.18
N GLN A 38 -10.50 7.63 5.44
CA GLN A 38 -11.61 6.87 4.90
C GLN A 38 -12.55 6.41 6.05
N THR A 39 -13.84 6.42 5.79
CA THR A 39 -14.82 5.89 6.76
C THR A 39 -14.58 4.38 6.96
N ILE A 40 -14.61 3.94 8.23
CA ILE A 40 -14.46 2.52 8.58
C ILE A 40 -15.52 1.69 7.85
N GLY A 41 -15.11 0.54 7.29
CA GLY A 41 -16.00 -0.35 6.54
C GLY A 41 -16.16 -0.03 5.05
N ARG A 42 -15.42 0.98 4.55
CA ARG A 42 -15.43 1.39 3.14
C ARG A 42 -14.25 0.75 2.38
N LEU A 43 -14.48 0.33 1.13
CA LEU A 43 -13.48 -0.34 0.26
C LEU A 43 -12.68 0.66 -0.60
N ASP A 44 -12.57 1.90 -0.15
CA ASP A 44 -12.14 3.03 -0.98
C ASP A 44 -10.68 3.42 -0.70
N CYS A 45 -9.92 2.51 -0.09
CA CYS A 45 -8.54 2.77 0.35
C CYS A 45 -7.62 3.14 -0.81
N VAL A 46 -7.77 2.46 -1.94
CA VAL A 46 -6.92 2.69 -3.12
C VAL A 46 -7.17 4.08 -3.72
N PRO A 47 -8.42 4.48 -4.04
CA PRO A 47 -8.72 5.85 -4.44
C PRO A 47 -8.22 6.91 -3.45
N PHE A 48 -8.34 6.62 -2.15
CA PHE A 48 -7.89 7.51 -1.09
C PHE A 48 -6.38 7.73 -1.16
N VAL A 49 -5.58 6.66 -1.11
CA VAL A 49 -4.11 6.72 -1.17
C VAL A 49 -3.62 7.38 -2.46
N ALA A 50 -4.25 7.07 -3.60
CA ALA A 50 -3.91 7.68 -4.88
C ALA A 50 -4.12 9.21 -4.87
N ALA A 51 -5.19 9.68 -4.22
CA ALA A 51 -5.45 11.10 -4.07
C ALA A 51 -4.36 11.82 -3.25
N TYR A 52 -3.94 11.26 -2.12
CA TYR A 52 -2.86 11.86 -1.31
C TYR A 52 -1.55 11.89 -2.07
N ALA A 53 -1.21 10.80 -2.77
CA ALA A 53 -0.01 10.75 -3.58
C ALA A 53 -0.02 11.84 -4.67
N GLU A 54 -1.16 12.09 -5.31
CA GLU A 54 -1.32 13.17 -6.29
C GLU A 54 -1.12 14.55 -5.65
N TYR A 55 -1.83 14.85 -4.56
CA TYR A 55 -1.71 16.12 -3.83
C TYR A 55 -0.27 16.41 -3.41
N LEU A 56 0.40 15.43 -2.80
CA LEU A 56 1.79 15.56 -2.36
C LEU A 56 2.77 15.70 -3.53
N SER A 57 2.51 15.01 -4.65
CA SER A 57 3.34 15.14 -5.86
C SER A 57 3.22 16.53 -6.49
N ASP A 58 2.05 17.14 -6.43
CA ASP A 58 1.80 18.51 -6.90
C ASP A 58 2.25 19.58 -5.89
N GLY A 59 2.78 19.18 -4.73
CA GLY A 59 3.16 20.09 -3.63
C GLY A 59 1.97 20.79 -2.97
N LEU A 60 0.75 20.27 -3.18
CA LEU A 60 -0.48 20.81 -2.63
C LEU A 60 -0.68 20.37 -1.18
N GLN A 61 -1.27 21.26 -0.38
CA GLN A 61 -1.67 20.89 0.96
C GLN A 61 -2.82 19.88 0.89
N VAL A 62 -2.63 18.81 1.66
CA VAL A 62 -3.60 17.74 1.81
C VAL A 62 -4.89 18.27 2.46
N PRO A 63 -6.09 18.01 1.89
CA PRO A 63 -7.34 18.50 2.45
C PRO A 63 -7.71 17.81 3.78
N ASN A 64 -7.97 18.62 4.82
CA ASN A 64 -8.46 18.13 6.12
C ASN A 64 -9.99 17.94 6.13
N ASN A 65 -10.70 18.64 5.23
CA ASN A 65 -12.09 18.34 4.94
C ASN A 65 -12.15 17.04 4.12
N GLY A 66 -13.05 16.13 4.50
CA GLY A 66 -13.15 14.80 3.88
C GLY A 66 -13.10 14.85 2.35
N LEU A 67 -12.28 13.97 1.76
CA LEU A 67 -12.17 13.84 0.30
C LEU A 67 -13.54 13.50 -0.31
N ASP A 68 -13.92 14.15 -1.41
CA ASP A 68 -15.11 13.76 -2.19
C ASP A 68 -14.85 12.41 -2.85
N VAL A 69 -15.25 11.36 -2.14
CA VAL A 69 -14.98 10.00 -2.56
C VAL A 69 -15.72 9.65 -3.86
N GLY A 70 -16.86 10.30 -4.16
CA GLY A 70 -17.57 10.11 -5.42
C GLY A 70 -16.78 10.67 -6.61
N LEU A 71 -16.14 11.84 -6.43
CA LEU A 71 -15.27 12.44 -7.43
C LEU A 71 -14.02 11.57 -7.67
N PHE A 72 -13.36 11.11 -6.61
CA PHE A 72 -12.17 10.26 -6.72
C PHE A 72 -12.46 8.91 -7.39
N HIS A 73 -13.62 8.30 -7.13
CA HIS A 73 -14.05 7.08 -7.84
C HIS A 73 -14.14 7.30 -9.34
N LYS A 74 -14.80 8.39 -9.76
CA LYS A 74 -14.96 8.71 -11.18
C LYS A 74 -13.62 8.94 -11.84
N ARG A 75 -12.72 9.67 -11.18
CA ARG A 75 -11.37 9.95 -11.69
C ARG A 75 -10.54 8.67 -11.82
N TYR A 76 -10.54 7.85 -10.77
CA TYR A 76 -9.79 6.59 -10.76
C TYR A 76 -10.34 5.59 -11.80
N ALA A 77 -11.67 5.48 -11.92
CA ALA A 77 -12.30 4.66 -12.95
C ALA A 77 -11.94 5.13 -14.37
N ALA A 78 -11.92 6.44 -14.62
CA ALA A 78 -11.52 7.00 -15.90
C ALA A 78 -10.04 6.73 -16.22
N LEU A 79 -9.15 6.86 -15.22
CA LEU A 79 -7.73 6.53 -15.36
C LEU A 79 -7.51 5.04 -15.65
N LEU A 80 -8.18 4.15 -14.92
CA LEU A 80 -8.13 2.71 -15.16
C LEU A 80 -8.66 2.33 -16.54
N TRP A 81 -9.76 2.95 -16.96
CA TRP A 81 -10.31 2.75 -18.31
C TRP A 81 -9.29 3.14 -19.38
N LYS A 82 -8.69 4.33 -19.26
CA LYS A 82 -7.66 4.82 -20.20
C LYS A 82 -6.42 3.93 -20.23
N TYR A 83 -5.96 3.47 -19.07
CA TYR A 83 -4.86 2.52 -18.97
C TYR A 83 -5.20 1.19 -19.66
N GLY A 84 -6.42 0.68 -19.44
CA GLY A 84 -6.92 -0.52 -20.12
C GLY A 84 -6.94 -0.40 -21.63
N GLU A 85 -7.41 0.74 -22.18
CA GLU A 85 -7.37 1.03 -23.62
C GLU A 85 -5.95 1.00 -24.16
N VAL A 86 -5.00 1.68 -23.50
CA VAL A 86 -3.59 1.73 -23.92
C VAL A 86 -2.94 0.34 -23.84
N LYS A 87 -3.26 -0.44 -22.80
CA LYS A 87 -2.76 -1.81 -22.64
C LYS A 87 -3.36 -2.80 -23.63
N ALA A 88 -4.60 -2.59 -24.08
CA ALA A 88 -5.22 -3.42 -25.11
C ALA A 88 -4.66 -3.10 -26.51
N GLN A 89 -4.26 -1.85 -26.76
CA GLN A 89 -3.68 -1.43 -28.04
C GLN A 89 -2.22 -1.87 -28.23
N LYS A 90 -1.46 -2.00 -27.14
CA LYS A 90 -0.11 -2.57 -27.20
C LYS A 90 -0.21 -4.08 -26.95
N PRO A 91 0.07 -4.97 -27.93
CA PRO A 91 0.27 -6.36 -27.58
C PRO A 91 1.37 -6.41 -26.51
N TYR A 92 1.14 -7.17 -25.44
CA TYR A 92 2.23 -7.49 -24.52
C TYR A 92 3.39 -7.96 -25.37
N ALA A 93 4.54 -7.28 -25.28
CA ALA A 93 5.78 -7.89 -25.73
C ALA A 93 5.87 -9.18 -24.91
N THR A 94 5.52 -10.30 -25.54
CA THR A 94 5.53 -11.61 -24.93
C THR A 94 6.89 -11.79 -24.31
N ASP A 95 6.90 -12.00 -23.00
CA ASP A 95 8.11 -12.24 -22.25
C ASP A 95 8.63 -13.62 -22.62
N VAL A 96 9.29 -13.71 -23.77
CA VAL A 96 9.99 -14.91 -24.25
C VAL A 96 11.33 -15.06 -23.50
N LYS A 97 11.61 -14.19 -22.52
CA LYS A 97 12.83 -14.21 -21.72
C LYS A 97 12.62 -14.33 -20.21
N ASP A 98 11.39 -14.26 -19.70
CA ASP A 98 11.14 -14.59 -18.29
C ASP A 98 11.48 -16.08 -18.07
N PRO A 99 12.49 -16.42 -17.26
CA PRO A 99 12.72 -17.78 -16.86
C PRO A 99 11.43 -18.30 -16.25
N ARG A 100 10.91 -19.44 -16.75
CA ARG A 100 9.71 -20.11 -16.21
C ARG A 100 9.63 -19.90 -14.71
N ARG A 101 8.61 -19.16 -14.26
CA ARG A 101 8.29 -18.97 -12.84
C ARG A 101 8.50 -20.30 -12.11
N PRO A 102 9.42 -20.38 -11.14
CA PRO A 102 9.53 -21.57 -10.32
C PRO A 102 8.16 -21.85 -9.71
N LYS A 103 7.74 -23.11 -9.81
CA LYS A 103 6.51 -23.61 -9.19
C LYS A 103 6.52 -23.14 -7.72
N PRO A 104 5.53 -22.36 -7.24
CA PRO A 104 5.49 -22.01 -5.84
C PRO A 104 5.23 -23.30 -5.06
N ASN A 105 6.27 -23.83 -4.43
CA ASN A 105 6.11 -24.89 -3.46
C ASN A 105 5.44 -24.24 -2.24
N SER A 106 4.15 -24.53 -2.05
CA SER A 106 3.48 -24.26 -0.79
C SER A 106 4.15 -25.13 0.27
N VAL A 107 5.05 -24.54 1.06
CA VAL A 107 5.55 -25.15 2.29
C VAL A 107 4.45 -24.95 3.32
N ALA A 108 3.92 -26.03 3.88
CA ALA A 108 3.06 -25.96 5.05
C ALA A 108 3.87 -25.34 6.19
N PRO A 109 3.31 -24.38 6.96
CA PRO A 109 4.00 -23.84 8.12
C PRO A 109 4.34 -24.99 9.08
N ASP A 110 5.58 -25.06 9.55
CA ASP A 110 5.94 -26.01 10.60
C ASP A 110 5.11 -25.70 11.86
N GLU A 111 4.63 -26.74 12.52
CA GLU A 111 3.82 -26.61 13.74
C GLU A 111 4.70 -26.36 14.98
N GLU A 112 5.99 -26.03 14.83
CA GLU A 112 6.94 -25.92 15.94
C GLU A 112 7.25 -24.48 16.38
N GLN A 113 6.72 -23.46 15.71
CA GLN A 113 6.77 -22.06 16.20
C GLN A 113 5.50 -21.61 16.92
N LEU A 114 4.96 -22.45 17.81
CA LEU A 114 4.02 -21.99 18.84
C LEU A 114 4.82 -21.34 19.98
N PHE A 115 5.04 -20.03 19.88
CA PHE A 115 5.48 -19.25 21.03
C PHE A 115 4.37 -19.24 22.08
N HIS A 116 4.62 -19.89 23.22
CA HIS A 116 3.81 -19.76 24.41
C HIS A 116 3.91 -18.32 24.92
N ILE A 117 2.76 -17.69 25.12
CA ILE A 117 2.61 -16.40 25.79
C ILE A 117 1.80 -16.69 27.06
N ASP A 118 2.39 -16.42 28.23
CA ASP A 118 1.72 -16.38 29.54
C ASP A 118 0.85 -15.11 29.69
#